data_AF-A0A7S3MMH2-F1
#
_entry.id   AF-A0A7S3MMH2-F1
#
_cell.length_a   1.000
_cell.length_b   1.000
_cell.length_c   1.000
_cell.angle_alpha   90.00
_cell.angle_beta   90.00
_cell.angle_gamma   90.00
#
_symmetry.space_group_name_H-M   'P 1'
#
loop_
_entity.id
_entity.type
_entity.pdbx_description
1 polymer ?
#
loop_
_entity_poly.entity_id
_entity_poly.type
_entity_poly.pdbx_seq_one_letter_code
_entity_poly.pdbx_strand_id
1 'polypeptide(L)'
;MFGYVRRAFPFTLRTRVSAQKLSGAALVSTMTAFALYRANFLSTPLARCQGSVSEHGDYGGRLCTLNHIAAVKHLMSQLRDKETDTKTFRIYSDRIMRLLLEEALAQELTVETRQSPTADYYKHYRPHSDSDYAAVSIMRGGDSMLGELFNLLPDVAIGKVLIQRDESSTDKRPIFYYAKLPERIEEKKRVFVLDPMCASGGSAAMCIQKLIERGVSPDRITFINLVTVEKGIKKVMETFPEVTMITACIDPHLNEAAYICPGLGDFGDRYFGSKLPL
;
A
#
# COMPACT_ATOMS: atom_id res chain seq x y z
N MET A 1 42.86 -43.62 22.47
CA MET A 1 44.03 -44.23 21.82
C MET A 1 44.16 -43.59 20.44
N PHE A 2 45.23 -42.81 20.24
CA PHE A 2 45.69 -42.11 19.02
C PHE A 2 44.74 -41.07 18.37
N GLY A 3 45.15 -39.85 18.03
CA GLY A 3 46.49 -39.24 18.03
C GLY A 3 46.47 -37.98 17.15
N TYR A 4 46.82 -36.84 17.76
CA TYR A 4 47.13 -35.56 17.11
C TYR A 4 48.30 -35.70 16.13
N VAL A 5 48.21 -35.10 14.93
CA VAL A 5 49.41 -34.63 14.19
C VAL A 5 49.10 -33.31 13.46
N ARG A 6 49.73 -32.23 13.94
CA ARG A 6 49.94 -30.96 13.24
C ARG A 6 50.96 -31.14 12.12
N ARG A 7 50.76 -30.51 10.96
CA ARG A 7 51.86 -30.05 10.09
C ARG A 7 51.56 -28.67 9.53
N ALA A 8 52.44 -27.73 9.86
CA ALA A 8 52.58 -26.42 9.25
C ALA A 8 53.62 -26.51 8.12
N PHE A 9 53.43 -25.79 7.01
CA PHE A 9 54.50 -25.28 6.15
C PHE A 9 54.03 -23.98 5.46
N PRO A 10 54.96 -23.04 5.17
CA PRO A 10 54.66 -21.64 4.89
C PRO A 10 54.60 -21.35 3.39
N PHE A 11 53.79 -20.38 2.97
CA PHE A 11 53.94 -19.77 1.65
C PHE A 11 53.62 -18.28 1.70
N THR A 12 54.68 -17.49 1.82
CA THR A 12 54.69 -16.04 1.59
C THR A 12 54.63 -15.75 0.10
N LEU A 13 53.51 -15.18 -0.37
CA LEU A 13 53.42 -14.54 -1.69
C LEU A 13 53.34 -13.02 -1.49
N ARG A 14 54.48 -12.35 -1.67
CA ARG A 14 54.59 -10.90 -1.86
C ARG A 14 54.08 -10.55 -3.26
N THR A 15 52.93 -9.92 -3.39
CA THR A 15 52.54 -9.21 -4.62
C THR A 15 52.89 -7.73 -4.47
N ARG A 16 53.84 -7.27 -5.30
CA ARG A 16 54.20 -5.87 -5.46
C ARG A 16 53.04 -5.14 -6.15
N VAL A 17 52.44 -4.16 -5.48
CA VAL A 17 51.56 -3.17 -6.13
C VAL A 17 52.45 -2.09 -6.73
N SER A 18 52.47 -2.01 -8.07
CA SER A 18 53.02 -0.89 -8.82
C SER A 18 51.97 0.21 -8.89
N ALA A 19 52.26 1.37 -8.29
CA ALA A 19 51.42 2.56 -8.39
C ALA A 19 51.64 3.24 -9.75
N GLN A 20 50.70 3.06 -10.68
CA GLN A 20 50.59 3.93 -11.84
C GLN A 20 49.74 5.16 -11.48
N LYS A 21 50.36 6.33 -11.62
CA LYS A 21 49.74 7.64 -11.46
C LYS A 21 48.65 7.85 -12.51
N LEU A 22 47.39 7.89 -12.08
CA LEU A 22 46.28 8.42 -12.86
C LEU A 22 46.09 9.90 -12.48
N SER A 23 46.23 10.79 -13.47
CA SER A 23 46.11 12.24 -13.35
C SER A 23 44.70 12.68 -12.94
N GLY A 24 44.60 13.62 -12.00
CA GLY A 24 43.37 14.13 -11.39
C GLY A 24 42.39 14.91 -12.29
N ALA A 25 42.56 14.90 -13.62
CA ALA A 25 41.62 15.54 -14.55
C ALA A 25 40.50 14.61 -15.05
N ALA A 26 40.71 13.28 -15.04
CA ALA A 26 39.73 12.31 -15.57
C ALA A 26 38.62 11.93 -14.57
N LEU A 27 38.85 12.14 -13.26
CA LEU A 27 37.88 11.86 -12.20
C LEU A 27 36.82 12.96 -12.03
N VAL A 28 37.14 14.20 -12.40
CA VAL A 28 36.21 15.33 -12.25
C VAL A 28 35.14 15.32 -13.36
N SER A 29 35.49 14.91 -14.58
CA SER A 29 34.58 14.85 -15.72
C SER A 29 33.57 13.70 -15.65
N THR A 30 33.96 12.54 -15.10
CA THR A 30 33.05 11.40 -14.90
C THR A 30 32.12 11.60 -13.71
N MET A 31 32.55 12.29 -12.64
CA MET A 31 31.65 12.64 -11.53
C MET A 31 30.64 13.72 -11.88
N THR A 32 30.98 14.69 -12.74
CA THR A 32 30.00 15.67 -13.25
C THR A 32 29.02 15.03 -14.23
N ALA A 33 29.48 14.11 -15.09
CA ALA A 33 28.59 13.37 -15.99
C ALA A 33 27.62 12.45 -15.23
N PHE A 34 28.07 11.76 -14.18
CA PHE A 34 27.17 10.96 -13.33
C PHE A 34 26.19 11.80 -12.50
N ALA A 35 26.62 12.98 -12.01
CA ALA A 35 25.75 13.91 -11.29
C ALA A 35 24.69 14.56 -12.21
N LEU A 36 25.07 14.94 -13.43
CA LEU A 36 24.15 15.46 -14.45
C LEU A 36 23.20 14.37 -14.99
N TYR A 37 23.66 13.12 -15.11
CA TYR A 37 22.82 11.99 -15.51
C TYR A 37 21.77 11.63 -14.45
N ARG A 38 22.10 11.80 -13.15
CA ARG A 38 21.13 11.66 -12.04
C ARG A 38 20.12 12.81 -11.97
N ALA A 39 20.53 14.02 -12.34
CA ALA A 39 19.67 15.21 -12.27
C ALA A 39 18.58 15.22 -13.36
N ASN A 40 18.84 14.66 -14.54
CA ASN A 40 17.91 14.74 -15.68
C ASN A 40 16.92 13.57 -15.82
N PHE A 41 17.01 12.51 -14.99
CA PHE A 41 16.09 11.36 -15.04
C PHE A 41 14.97 11.39 -13.98
N LEU A 42 14.95 12.42 -13.12
CA LEU A 42 13.94 12.59 -12.05
C LEU A 42 12.80 13.54 -12.44
N SER A 43 12.64 13.87 -13.72
CA SER A 43 11.49 14.62 -14.24
C SER A 43 10.40 13.69 -14.80
N THR A 44 10.31 12.45 -14.33
CA THR A 44 9.16 11.60 -14.62
C THR A 44 8.02 11.91 -13.64
N PRO A 45 6.74 11.83 -14.05
CA PRO A 45 5.61 11.97 -13.12
C PRO A 45 5.69 11.04 -11.89
N LEU A 46 6.39 9.90 -12.03
CA LEU A 46 6.68 8.94 -10.96
C LEU A 46 7.61 9.50 -9.86
N ALA A 47 8.53 10.40 -10.21
CA ALA A 47 9.44 11.02 -9.24
C ALA A 47 8.71 12.00 -8.30
N ARG A 48 7.56 12.56 -8.73
CA ARG A 48 6.73 13.46 -7.93
C ARG A 48 5.81 12.76 -6.94
N CYS A 49 5.72 11.43 -6.93
CA CYS A 49 4.97 10.71 -5.92
C CYS A 49 5.67 10.71 -4.54
N GLN A 50 6.83 11.34 -4.37
CA GLN A 50 7.55 11.35 -3.09
C GLN A 50 6.87 12.26 -2.06
N GLY A 51 6.08 11.67 -1.16
CA GLY A 51 5.65 12.32 0.07
C GLY A 51 5.86 11.37 1.26
N SER A 52 6.85 11.67 2.10
CA SER A 52 6.84 11.27 3.50
C SER A 52 5.60 11.87 4.18
N VAL A 53 5.12 11.25 5.26
CA VAL A 53 3.95 11.67 6.07
C VAL A 53 3.93 13.20 6.34
N SER A 54 5.10 13.84 6.38
CA SER A 54 5.30 15.27 6.62
C SER A 54 4.69 16.24 5.60
N GLU A 55 4.47 15.87 4.33
CA GLU A 55 3.92 16.83 3.33
C GLU A 55 2.39 16.90 3.33
N HIS A 56 1.70 15.89 3.85
CA HIS A 56 0.25 15.76 3.72
C HIS A 56 -0.53 16.07 5.00
N GLY A 57 0.13 16.60 6.03
CA GLY A 57 -0.46 16.92 7.32
C GLY A 57 -0.22 15.84 8.38
N ASP A 58 -0.09 16.27 9.64
CA ASP A 58 0.04 15.36 10.78
C ASP A 58 -1.36 14.83 11.17
N TYR A 59 -1.72 13.67 10.63
CA TYR A 59 -2.94 12.94 10.99
C TYR A 59 -2.76 12.09 12.27
N GLY A 60 -1.88 12.48 13.18
CA GLY A 60 -1.64 11.77 14.44
C GLY A 60 -1.17 10.33 14.23
N GLY A 61 -0.37 10.08 13.18
CA GLY A 61 0.12 8.76 12.81
C GLY A 61 -0.92 7.83 12.15
N ARG A 62 -2.15 8.29 11.90
CA ARG A 62 -3.23 7.45 11.33
C ARG A 62 -3.21 7.35 9.80
N LEU A 63 -2.36 8.12 9.13
CA LEU A 63 -2.13 7.98 7.69
C LEU A 63 -0.81 7.22 7.47
N CYS A 64 -0.90 5.99 6.99
CA CYS A 64 0.26 5.18 6.62
C CYS A 64 0.39 5.11 5.09
N THR A 65 1.61 5.33 4.59
CA THR A 65 1.93 5.25 3.16
C THR A 65 3.08 4.28 2.88
N LEU A 66 2.86 3.37 1.93
CA LEU A 66 3.88 2.41 1.52
C LEU A 66 4.78 2.90 0.38
N ASN A 67 4.60 4.13 -0.07
CA ASN A 67 5.33 4.67 -1.21
C ASN A 67 6.86 4.75 -1.00
N HIS A 68 7.35 4.71 0.24
CA HIS A 68 8.77 4.66 0.53
C HIS A 68 9.44 3.34 0.11
N ILE A 69 8.66 2.27 -0.10
CA ILE A 69 9.13 0.94 -0.49
C ILE A 69 9.40 0.89 -2.00
N ALA A 70 10.63 0.55 -2.40
CA ALA A 70 11.03 0.49 -3.82
C ALA A 70 10.20 -0.53 -4.63
N ALA A 71 9.83 -1.66 -4.01
CA ALA A 71 8.94 -2.64 -4.61
C ALA A 71 7.57 -2.02 -4.94
N VAL A 72 6.98 -1.24 -4.02
CA VAL A 72 5.70 -0.56 -4.26
C VAL A 72 5.82 0.42 -5.42
N LYS A 73 6.90 1.21 -5.51
CA LYS A 73 7.14 2.11 -6.65
C LYS A 73 7.20 1.36 -7.98
N HIS A 74 7.92 0.23 -8.03
CA HIS A 74 7.97 -0.62 -9.22
C HIS A 74 6.58 -1.15 -9.59
N LEU A 75 5.86 -1.75 -8.65
CA LEU A 75 4.55 -2.34 -8.91
C LEU A 75 3.54 -1.26 -9.35
N MET A 76 3.53 -0.11 -8.68
CA MET A 76 2.72 1.05 -9.08
C MET A 76 3.06 1.49 -10.50
N SER A 77 4.34 1.53 -10.90
CA SER A 77 4.71 1.91 -12.27
C SER A 77 4.07 1.01 -13.32
N GLN A 78 3.96 -0.30 -13.04
CA GLN A 78 3.32 -1.26 -13.94
C GLN A 78 1.80 -1.03 -14.01
N LEU A 79 1.17 -0.67 -12.89
CA LEU A 79 -0.25 -0.33 -12.86
C LEU A 79 -0.55 0.98 -13.57
N ARG A 80 0.39 1.92 -13.63
CA ARG A 80 0.18 3.22 -14.29
C ARG A 80 0.30 3.15 -15.81
N ASP A 81 1.11 2.23 -16.32
CA ASP A 81 1.26 2.06 -17.75
C ASP A 81 -0.08 1.68 -18.39
N LYS A 82 -0.50 2.47 -19.38
CA LYS A 82 -1.76 2.28 -20.11
C LYS A 82 -1.72 1.04 -21.02
N GLU A 83 -0.52 0.60 -21.40
CA GLU A 83 -0.30 -0.57 -22.26
C GLU A 83 -0.32 -1.90 -21.48
N THR A 84 -0.31 -1.84 -20.14
CA THR A 84 -0.44 -3.05 -19.30
C THR A 84 -1.81 -3.69 -19.47
N ASP A 85 -1.82 -4.92 -20.01
CA ASP A 85 -3.01 -5.72 -20.21
C ASP A 85 -3.69 -6.15 -18.90
N THR A 86 -4.95 -6.59 -18.97
CA THR A 86 -5.75 -6.95 -17.79
C THR A 86 -5.10 -8.07 -16.97
N LYS A 87 -4.48 -9.06 -17.61
CA LYS A 87 -3.85 -10.18 -16.90
C LYS A 87 -2.68 -9.69 -16.06
N THR A 88 -1.79 -8.90 -16.67
CA THR A 88 -0.61 -8.35 -16.03
C THR A 88 -0.99 -7.32 -14.97
N PHE A 89 -2.03 -6.52 -15.23
CA PHE A 89 -2.58 -5.57 -14.26
C PHE A 89 -3.06 -6.27 -12.99
N ARG A 90 -3.78 -7.41 -13.10
CA ARG A 90 -4.21 -8.21 -11.94
C ARG A 90 -3.01 -8.68 -11.12
N ILE A 91 -2.03 -9.33 -11.77
CA ILE A 91 -0.83 -9.85 -11.11
C ILE A 91 -0.11 -8.75 -10.30
N TYR A 92 0.08 -7.57 -10.88
CA TYR A 92 0.74 -6.48 -10.17
C TYR A 92 -0.15 -5.84 -9.10
N SER A 93 -1.47 -5.79 -9.31
CA SER A 93 -2.43 -5.27 -8.33
C SER A 93 -2.46 -6.15 -7.09
N ASP A 94 -2.60 -7.45 -7.27
CA ASP A 94 -2.65 -8.45 -6.19
C ASP A 94 -1.37 -8.37 -5.34
N ARG A 95 -0.21 -8.22 -5.99
CA ARG A 95 1.07 -8.05 -5.29
C ARG A 95 1.11 -6.81 -4.39
N ILE A 96 0.53 -5.68 -4.81
CA ILE A 96 0.49 -4.48 -3.95
C ILE A 96 -0.59 -4.62 -2.88
N MET A 97 -1.75 -5.18 -3.22
CA MET A 97 -2.83 -5.44 -2.26
C MET A 97 -2.34 -6.31 -1.11
N ARG A 98 -1.56 -7.35 -1.41
CA ARG A 98 -0.93 -8.19 -0.39
C ARG A 98 -0.06 -7.37 0.56
N LEU A 99 0.77 -6.46 0.03
CA LEU A 99 1.61 -5.59 0.87
C LEU A 99 0.78 -4.64 1.75
N LEU A 100 -0.30 -4.06 1.21
CA LEU A 100 -1.19 -3.17 1.95
C LEU A 100 -1.93 -3.90 3.08
N LEU A 101 -2.38 -5.13 2.82
CA LEU A 101 -3.10 -5.94 3.80
C LEU A 101 -2.15 -6.45 4.91
N GLU A 102 -0.94 -6.87 4.56
CA GLU A 102 0.10 -7.23 5.55
C GLU A 102 0.45 -6.03 6.44
N GLU A 103 0.59 -4.83 5.85
CA GLU A 103 0.78 -3.60 6.62
C GLU A 103 -0.40 -3.31 7.55
N ALA A 104 -1.64 -3.52 7.09
CA ALA A 104 -2.83 -3.35 7.91
C ALA A 104 -2.87 -4.30 9.12
N LEU A 105 -2.42 -5.55 8.94
CA LEU A 105 -2.28 -6.50 10.04
C LEU A 105 -1.14 -6.12 11.00
N ALA A 106 -0.06 -5.53 10.47
CA ALA A 106 1.10 -5.12 11.25
C ALA A 106 0.80 -3.97 12.24
N GLN A 107 -0.27 -3.20 12.02
CA GLN A 107 -0.66 -2.10 12.93
C GLN A 107 -1.17 -2.57 14.30
N GLU A 108 -1.56 -3.84 14.44
CA GLU A 108 -2.26 -4.37 15.63
C GLU A 108 -1.58 -5.63 16.19
N LEU A 109 -0.26 -5.75 16.04
CA LEU A 109 0.49 -6.91 16.50
C LEU A 109 0.55 -6.96 18.03
N THR A 110 0.11 -8.08 18.59
CA THR A 110 0.40 -8.42 19.98
C THR A 110 1.81 -8.99 20.08
N VAL A 111 2.46 -8.74 21.21
CA VAL A 111 3.83 -9.19 21.47
C VAL A 111 3.84 -10.09 22.69
N GLU A 112 4.37 -11.29 22.52
CA GLU A 112 4.61 -12.22 23.61
C GLU A 112 6.05 -12.74 23.55
N THR A 113 6.57 -13.20 24.68
CA THR A 113 7.89 -13.83 24.73
C THR A 113 7.72 -15.32 24.51
N ARG A 114 8.39 -15.86 23.49
CA ARG A 114 8.45 -17.31 23.22
C ARG A 114 9.90 -17.78 23.19
N GLN A 115 10.09 -19.07 23.40
CA GLN A 115 11.39 -19.72 23.24
C GLN A 115 11.50 -20.30 21.83
N SER A 116 12.64 -20.07 21.17
CA SER A 116 12.95 -20.67 19.87
C SER A 116 13.43 -22.11 20.03
N PRO A 117 13.47 -22.91 18.94
CA PRO A 117 14.12 -24.23 18.96
C PRO A 117 15.63 -24.20 19.30
N THR A 118 16.27 -23.03 19.34
CA THR A 118 17.69 -22.87 19.77
C THR A 118 17.82 -22.54 21.26
N ALA A 119 16.73 -22.69 22.03
CA ALA A 119 16.63 -22.41 23.46
C ALA A 119 16.71 -20.93 23.88
N ASP A 120 16.87 -20.00 22.94
CA ASP A 120 16.84 -18.56 23.21
C ASP A 120 15.42 -17.99 23.19
N TYR A 121 15.19 -16.97 24.00
CA TYR A 121 13.92 -16.25 24.02
C TYR A 121 13.89 -15.12 22.97
N TYR A 122 12.73 -14.93 22.34
CA TYR A 122 12.51 -13.87 21.36
C TYR A 122 11.10 -13.29 21.49
N LYS A 123 10.92 -12.09 20.91
CA LYS A 123 9.61 -11.47 20.77
C LYS A 123 8.85 -12.13 19.62
N HIS A 124 7.76 -12.80 19.93
CA HIS A 124 6.83 -13.34 18.96
C HIS A 124 5.72 -12.32 18.73
N TYR A 125 5.57 -11.91 17.47
CA TYR A 125 4.56 -10.94 17.04
C TYR A 125 3.43 -11.69 16.35
N ARG A 126 2.18 -11.36 16.70
CA ARG A 126 1.01 -12.03 16.15
C ARG A 126 -0.15 -11.04 15.94
N PRO A 127 -0.83 -11.07 14.78
CA PRO A 127 -2.09 -10.34 14.62
C PRO A 127 -3.22 -10.98 15.44
N HIS A 128 -4.39 -10.36 15.49
CA HIS A 128 -5.56 -10.99 16.10
C HIS A 128 -5.97 -12.29 15.38
N SER A 129 -6.92 -13.02 15.96
CA SER A 129 -7.50 -14.18 15.26
C SER A 129 -8.25 -13.68 14.02
N ASP A 130 -8.24 -14.46 12.93
CA ASP A 130 -8.93 -14.13 11.68
C ASP A 130 -10.40 -13.75 11.91
N SER A 131 -11.07 -14.49 12.80
CA SER A 131 -12.46 -14.25 13.23
C SER A 131 -12.68 -12.92 13.95
N ASP A 132 -11.64 -12.29 14.48
CA ASP A 132 -11.70 -10.97 15.12
C ASP A 132 -11.77 -9.83 14.09
N TYR A 133 -11.48 -10.12 12.82
CA TYR A 133 -11.55 -9.17 11.72
C TYR A 133 -12.89 -9.25 10.97
N ALA A 134 -13.30 -8.11 10.42
CA ALA A 134 -14.22 -8.05 9.30
C ALA A 134 -13.64 -7.17 8.19
N ALA A 135 -14.05 -7.40 6.95
CA ALA A 135 -13.74 -6.53 5.83
C ALA A 135 -15.00 -6.16 5.07
N VAL A 136 -15.09 -4.91 4.65
CA VAL A 136 -16.23 -4.32 3.95
C VAL A 136 -15.72 -3.80 2.62
N SER A 137 -16.10 -4.51 1.56
CA SER A 137 -15.75 -4.14 0.19
C SER A 137 -16.74 -3.09 -0.34
N ILE A 138 -16.20 -1.97 -0.82
CA ILE A 138 -16.97 -1.01 -1.61
C ILE A 138 -16.96 -1.50 -3.06
N MET A 139 -18.10 -2.03 -3.51
CA MET A 139 -18.24 -2.61 -4.83
C MET A 139 -18.20 -1.52 -5.93
N ARG A 140 -17.60 -1.79 -7.09
CA ARG A 140 -16.97 -3.06 -7.50
C ARG A 140 -15.49 -3.16 -7.13
N GLY A 141 -14.78 -2.03 -7.06
CA GLY A 141 -13.32 -1.99 -6.92
C GLY A 141 -12.80 -2.74 -5.70
N GLY A 142 -13.45 -2.60 -4.54
CA GLY A 142 -13.06 -3.29 -3.30
C GLY A 142 -13.00 -4.81 -3.40
N ASP A 143 -13.81 -5.41 -4.30
CA ASP A 143 -13.86 -6.88 -4.44
C ASP A 143 -12.56 -7.45 -5.01
N SER A 144 -11.76 -6.62 -5.70
CA SER A 144 -10.44 -7.01 -6.18
C SER A 144 -9.47 -7.39 -5.05
N MET A 145 -9.64 -6.80 -3.86
CA MET A 145 -8.75 -6.99 -2.71
C MET A 145 -9.10 -8.25 -1.89
N LEU A 146 -10.28 -8.84 -2.11
CA LEU A 146 -10.77 -9.95 -1.30
C LEU A 146 -9.94 -11.23 -1.48
N GLY A 147 -9.42 -11.48 -2.69
CA GLY A 147 -8.59 -12.66 -2.95
C GLY A 147 -7.36 -12.70 -2.05
N GLU A 148 -6.60 -11.62 -2.01
CA GLU A 148 -5.42 -11.51 -1.14
C GLU A 148 -5.78 -11.44 0.34
N LEU A 149 -6.94 -10.86 0.69
CA LEU A 149 -7.42 -10.89 2.05
C LEU A 149 -7.70 -12.33 2.51
N PHE A 150 -8.36 -13.15 1.70
CA PHE A 150 -8.62 -14.55 2.07
C PHE A 150 -7.36 -15.40 2.16
N ASN A 151 -6.33 -15.07 1.36
CA ASN A 151 -5.01 -15.69 1.50
C ASN A 151 -4.32 -15.37 2.83
N LEU A 152 -4.73 -14.29 3.50
CA LEU A 152 -4.18 -13.82 4.77
C LEU A 152 -5.04 -14.22 5.98
N LEU A 153 -6.35 -14.05 5.86
CA LEU A 153 -7.34 -14.27 6.91
C LEU A 153 -8.50 -15.13 6.38
N PRO A 154 -8.34 -16.46 6.23
CA PRO A 154 -9.39 -17.34 5.70
C PRO A 154 -10.74 -17.24 6.41
N ASP A 155 -10.76 -16.98 7.72
CA ASP A 155 -12.00 -16.92 8.53
C ASP A 155 -12.56 -15.49 8.72
N VAL A 156 -12.09 -14.51 7.94
CA VAL A 156 -12.55 -13.12 8.03
C VAL A 156 -14.03 -12.98 7.62
N ALA A 157 -14.79 -12.16 8.37
CA ALA A 157 -16.18 -11.88 8.01
C ALA A 157 -16.27 -10.80 6.92
N ILE A 158 -17.06 -11.02 5.86
CA ILE A 158 -17.16 -10.10 4.72
C ILE A 158 -18.49 -9.36 4.67
N GLY A 159 -18.40 -8.04 4.57
CA GLY A 159 -19.48 -7.15 4.17
C GLY A 159 -19.29 -6.63 2.75
N LYS A 160 -20.39 -6.30 2.09
CA LYS A 160 -20.41 -5.67 0.77
C LYS A 160 -21.29 -4.44 0.80
N VAL A 161 -20.81 -3.36 0.22
CA VAL A 161 -21.52 -2.08 0.11
C VAL A 161 -21.49 -1.63 -1.35
N LEU A 162 -22.65 -1.26 -1.89
CA LEU A 162 -22.76 -0.64 -3.21
C LEU A 162 -22.99 0.86 -3.04
N ILE A 163 -21.97 1.64 -3.40
CA ILE A 163 -22.05 3.10 -3.50
C ILE A 163 -21.63 3.47 -4.91
N GLN A 164 -22.48 4.19 -5.63
CA GLN A 164 -22.14 4.74 -6.95
C GLN A 164 -22.16 6.26 -6.89
N ARG A 165 -21.44 6.90 -7.78
CA ARG A 165 -21.51 8.35 -7.93
C ARG A 165 -22.68 8.69 -8.84
N ASP A 166 -23.38 9.75 -8.50
CA ASP A 166 -24.32 10.36 -9.42
C ASP A 166 -23.56 11.06 -10.55
N GLU A 167 -23.38 10.38 -11.68
CA GLU A 167 -22.70 10.95 -12.85
C GLU A 167 -23.52 12.09 -13.51
N SER A 168 -24.80 12.26 -13.15
CA SER A 168 -25.61 13.40 -13.63
C SER A 168 -25.37 14.68 -12.83
N SER A 169 -24.80 14.57 -11.62
CA SER A 169 -24.49 15.70 -10.75
C SER A 169 -23.05 16.17 -10.95
N THR A 170 -22.86 17.48 -11.11
CA THR A 170 -21.53 18.11 -11.20
C THR A 170 -20.65 17.80 -9.97
N ASP A 171 -21.27 17.61 -8.81
CA ASP A 171 -20.59 17.30 -7.55
C ASP A 171 -20.20 15.81 -7.42
N LYS A 172 -20.64 14.95 -8.36
CA LYS A 172 -20.46 13.48 -8.35
C LYS A 172 -20.74 12.86 -6.98
N ARG A 173 -21.90 13.23 -6.39
CA ARG A 173 -22.25 12.85 -5.02
C ARG A 173 -22.37 11.32 -4.89
N PRO A 174 -21.89 10.73 -3.79
CA PRO A 174 -22.08 9.31 -3.53
C PRO A 174 -23.56 9.02 -3.22
N ILE A 175 -24.12 8.01 -3.89
CA ILE A 175 -25.45 7.47 -3.64
C ILE A 175 -25.28 6.06 -3.08
N PHE A 176 -25.90 5.82 -1.93
CA PHE A 176 -25.97 4.50 -1.31
C PHE A 176 -27.09 3.67 -1.92
N TYR A 177 -26.77 2.48 -2.42
CA TYR A 177 -27.77 1.57 -3.01
C TYR A 177 -28.02 0.34 -2.16
N TYR A 178 -26.96 -0.22 -1.57
CA TYR A 178 -27.05 -1.53 -0.91
C TYR A 178 -25.95 -1.70 0.14
N ALA A 179 -26.26 -2.38 1.24
CA ALA A 179 -25.27 -2.95 2.12
C ALA A 179 -25.76 -4.29 2.69
N LYS A 180 -24.84 -5.25 2.72
CA LYS A 180 -24.96 -6.48 3.53
C LYS A 180 -23.69 -6.62 4.34
N LEU A 181 -23.81 -6.45 5.65
CA LEU A 181 -22.70 -6.48 6.59
C LEU A 181 -22.80 -7.76 7.44
N PRO A 182 -21.67 -8.29 7.97
CA PRO A 182 -21.69 -9.34 8.96
C PRO A 182 -22.59 -9.00 10.15
N GLU A 183 -23.20 -10.01 10.74
CA GLU A 183 -23.85 -9.87 12.04
C GLU A 183 -22.80 -9.52 13.09
N ARG A 184 -23.17 -8.64 14.04
CA ARG A 184 -22.33 -8.23 15.17
C ARG A 184 -20.97 -7.65 14.73
N ILE A 185 -20.95 -6.90 13.62
CA ILE A 185 -19.74 -6.26 13.08
C ILE A 185 -19.09 -5.30 14.09
N GLU A 186 -19.88 -4.68 14.96
CA GLU A 186 -19.46 -3.80 16.05
C GLU A 186 -18.57 -4.49 17.11
N GLU A 187 -18.68 -5.81 17.22
CA GLU A 187 -17.89 -6.61 18.16
C GLU A 187 -16.52 -6.99 17.61
N LYS A 188 -16.31 -6.83 16.29
CA LYS A 188 -15.04 -7.12 15.65
C LYS A 188 -13.98 -6.22 16.23
N LYS A 189 -12.80 -6.80 16.49
CA LYS A 189 -11.65 -6.01 16.96
C LYS A 189 -11.26 -5.01 15.92
N ARG A 190 -11.34 -5.37 14.62
CA ARG A 190 -10.98 -4.50 13.49
C ARG A 190 -11.82 -4.73 12.23
N VAL A 191 -12.19 -3.61 11.59
CA VAL A 191 -12.99 -3.58 10.36
C VAL A 191 -12.20 -2.90 9.26
N PHE A 192 -11.86 -3.64 8.21
CA PHE A 192 -11.21 -3.11 7.02
C PHE A 192 -12.23 -2.58 6.03
N VAL A 193 -12.08 -1.34 5.57
CA VAL A 193 -12.82 -0.81 4.43
C VAL A 193 -11.92 -0.92 3.21
N LEU A 194 -12.38 -1.62 2.17
CA LEU A 194 -11.58 -1.94 1.00
C LEU A 194 -12.09 -1.17 -0.22
N ASP A 195 -11.27 -0.26 -0.74
CA ASP A 195 -11.50 0.42 -2.02
C ASP A 195 -10.15 0.83 -2.64
N PRO A 196 -9.75 0.29 -3.80
CA PRO A 196 -8.48 0.61 -4.45
C PRO A 196 -8.25 2.10 -4.69
N MET A 197 -9.29 2.91 -4.89
CA MET A 197 -9.14 4.31 -5.29
C MET A 197 -9.89 5.27 -4.38
N CYS A 198 -9.16 6.16 -3.70
CA CYS A 198 -9.75 7.26 -2.93
C CYS A 198 -9.53 8.61 -3.64
N ALA A 199 -10.45 8.96 -4.55
CA ALA A 199 -10.39 10.24 -5.28
C ALA A 199 -10.99 11.40 -4.46
N SER A 200 -12.33 11.55 -4.48
CA SER A 200 -13.00 12.59 -3.69
C SER A 200 -13.19 12.21 -2.21
N GLY A 201 -12.95 10.95 -1.85
CA GLY A 201 -13.23 10.40 -0.52
C GLY A 201 -14.72 10.18 -0.21
N GLY A 202 -15.64 10.52 -1.12
CA GLY A 202 -17.08 10.46 -0.88
C GLY A 202 -17.60 9.05 -0.59
N SER A 203 -17.25 8.06 -1.40
CA SER A 203 -17.68 6.66 -1.22
C SER A 203 -17.14 6.06 0.08
N ALA A 204 -15.84 6.26 0.34
CA ALA A 204 -15.20 5.81 1.58
C ALA A 204 -15.86 6.45 2.81
N ALA A 205 -16.07 7.78 2.80
CA ALA A 205 -16.70 8.49 3.90
C ALA A 205 -18.14 7.99 4.16
N MET A 206 -18.93 7.76 3.11
CA MET A 206 -20.27 7.20 3.25
C MET A 206 -20.26 5.77 3.82
N CYS A 207 -19.32 4.93 3.37
CA CYS A 207 -19.17 3.57 3.91
C CYS A 207 -18.80 3.60 5.39
N ILE A 208 -17.81 4.41 5.76
CA ILE A 208 -17.36 4.59 7.16
C ILE A 208 -18.51 5.08 8.03
N GLN A 209 -19.26 6.10 7.57
CA GLN A 209 -20.43 6.61 8.27
C GLN A 209 -21.46 5.49 8.54
N LYS A 210 -21.72 4.63 7.56
CA LYS A 210 -22.66 3.50 7.71
C LYS A 210 -22.17 2.46 8.72
N LEU A 211 -20.86 2.25 8.84
CA LEU A 211 -20.28 1.36 9.85
C LEU A 211 -20.42 1.93 11.25
N ILE A 212 -20.17 3.23 11.41
CA ILE A 212 -20.36 3.94 12.68
C ILE A 212 -21.82 3.92 13.11
N GLU A 213 -22.76 4.15 12.17
CA GLU A 213 -24.20 4.01 12.43
C GLU A 213 -24.62 2.59 12.87
N ARG A 214 -23.81 1.58 12.53
CA ARG A 214 -23.99 0.18 12.97
C ARG A 214 -23.27 -0.14 14.28
N GLY A 215 -22.66 0.85 14.94
CA GLY A 215 -21.99 0.70 16.22
C GLY A 215 -20.51 0.36 16.14
N VAL A 216 -19.92 0.29 14.94
CA VAL A 216 -18.47 0.11 14.81
C VAL A 216 -17.76 1.37 15.29
N SER A 217 -16.88 1.23 16.28
CA SER A 217 -16.11 2.36 16.80
C SER A 217 -15.19 2.94 15.71
N PRO A 218 -15.07 4.28 15.56
CA PRO A 218 -14.26 4.88 14.50
C PRO A 218 -12.77 4.53 14.56
N ASP A 219 -12.18 4.49 15.76
CA ASP A 219 -10.81 4.00 15.99
C ASP A 219 -10.63 2.56 15.53
N ARG A 220 -11.76 1.84 15.37
CA ARG A 220 -11.77 0.46 14.92
C ARG A 220 -11.79 0.23 13.41
N ILE A 221 -11.75 1.29 12.63
CA ILE A 221 -11.88 1.20 11.18
C ILE A 221 -10.53 1.52 10.54
N THR A 222 -10.08 0.64 9.63
CA THR A 222 -8.93 0.90 8.77
C THR A 222 -9.38 0.93 7.32
N PHE A 223 -9.23 2.07 6.68
CA PHE A 223 -9.50 2.26 5.26
C PHE A 223 -8.23 1.97 4.44
N ILE A 224 -8.29 0.93 3.59
CA ILE A 224 -7.16 0.46 2.79
C ILE A 224 -7.42 0.77 1.32
N ASN A 225 -6.50 1.49 0.69
CA ASN A 225 -6.58 1.85 -0.72
C ASN A 225 -5.21 1.74 -1.42
N LEU A 226 -5.22 1.64 -2.75
CA LEU A 226 -4.00 1.63 -3.57
C LEU A 226 -3.49 3.04 -3.83
N VAL A 227 -4.39 3.94 -4.21
CA VAL A 227 -4.04 5.31 -4.57
C VAL A 227 -5.07 6.29 -4.02
N THR A 228 -4.57 7.43 -3.54
CA THR A 228 -5.39 8.55 -3.12
C THR A 228 -4.78 9.88 -3.55
N VAL A 229 -5.44 10.99 -3.19
CA VAL A 229 -5.00 12.37 -3.37
C VAL A 229 -5.35 13.15 -2.11
N GLU A 230 -4.71 14.30 -1.89
CA GLU A 230 -4.94 15.14 -0.70
C GLU A 230 -6.43 15.44 -0.44
N LYS A 231 -7.20 15.71 -1.50
CA LYS A 231 -8.66 15.95 -1.39
C LYS A 231 -9.40 14.76 -0.75
N GLY A 232 -9.07 13.53 -1.14
CA GLY A 232 -9.69 12.31 -0.61
C GLY A 232 -9.24 12.02 0.82
N ILE A 233 -7.95 12.25 1.11
CA ILE A 233 -7.40 12.12 2.47
C ILE A 233 -8.13 13.07 3.41
N LYS A 234 -8.16 14.38 3.11
CA LYS A 234 -8.84 15.38 3.93
C LYS A 234 -10.30 15.01 4.16
N LYS A 235 -11.02 14.62 3.11
CA LYS A 235 -12.42 14.24 3.23
C LYS A 235 -12.65 13.13 4.26
N VAL A 236 -11.82 12.09 4.25
CA VAL A 236 -11.97 10.97 5.19
C VAL A 236 -11.42 11.33 6.58
N MET A 237 -10.18 11.80 6.65
CA MET A 237 -9.46 11.98 7.91
C MET A 237 -9.96 13.17 8.72
N GLU A 238 -10.43 14.25 8.10
CA GLU A 238 -11.03 15.39 8.83
C GLU A 238 -12.46 15.06 9.29
N THR A 239 -13.19 14.24 8.54
CA THR A 239 -14.55 13.80 8.94
C THR A 239 -14.48 12.73 10.04
N PHE A 240 -13.49 11.84 9.97
CA PHE A 240 -13.32 10.71 10.89
C PHE A 240 -11.87 10.65 11.42
N PRO A 241 -11.49 11.53 12.34
CA PRO A 241 -10.09 11.69 12.78
C PRO A 241 -9.52 10.49 13.53
N GLU A 242 -10.36 9.54 13.95
CA GLU A 242 -9.94 8.32 14.63
C GLU A 242 -9.68 7.15 13.66
N VAL A 243 -10.17 7.24 12.42
CA VAL A 243 -9.99 6.21 11.39
C VAL A 243 -8.54 6.17 10.93
N THR A 244 -8.03 4.95 10.72
CA THR A 244 -6.72 4.74 10.10
C THR A 244 -6.85 4.62 8.59
N MET A 245 -5.99 5.26 7.81
CA MET A 245 -5.90 5.11 6.37
C MET A 245 -4.55 4.54 5.97
N ILE A 246 -4.55 3.47 5.18
CA ILE A 246 -3.34 2.86 4.63
C ILE A 246 -3.43 2.95 3.11
N THR A 247 -2.41 3.55 2.49
CA THR A 247 -2.36 3.74 1.03
C THR A 247 -1.00 3.38 0.43
N ALA A 248 -0.98 2.92 -0.81
CA ALA A 248 0.29 2.65 -1.48
C ALA A 248 0.93 3.93 -2.04
N CYS A 249 0.12 4.89 -2.50
CA CYS A 249 0.59 6.12 -3.12
C CYS A 249 -0.40 7.28 -2.95
N ILE A 250 0.15 8.48 -2.78
CA ILE A 250 -0.61 9.74 -2.79
C ILE A 250 -0.21 10.48 -4.05
N ASP A 251 -1.19 10.74 -4.92
CA ASP A 251 -1.00 11.44 -6.18
C ASP A 251 -1.29 12.94 -6.05
N PRO A 252 -0.69 13.79 -6.91
CA PRO A 252 -0.75 15.24 -6.72
C PRO A 252 -2.14 15.87 -6.83
N HIS A 253 -3.02 15.39 -7.72
CA HIS A 253 -4.28 16.09 -8.00
C HIS A 253 -5.34 15.20 -8.65
N LEU A 254 -6.56 15.75 -8.74
CA LEU A 254 -7.62 15.27 -9.62
C LEU A 254 -7.70 16.15 -10.87
N ASN A 255 -8.04 15.58 -12.02
CA ASN A 255 -8.44 16.35 -13.20
C ASN A 255 -9.92 16.79 -13.14
N GLU A 256 -10.39 17.50 -14.16
CA GLU A 256 -11.77 18.00 -14.26
C GLU A 256 -12.84 16.89 -14.22
N ALA A 257 -12.52 15.70 -14.71
CA ALA A 257 -13.39 14.53 -14.65
C ALA A 257 -13.35 13.77 -13.30
N ALA A 258 -12.62 14.31 -12.31
CA ALA A 258 -12.37 13.74 -10.99
C ALA A 258 -11.55 12.42 -11.00
N TYR A 259 -10.75 12.20 -12.03
CA TYR A 259 -9.74 11.14 -12.03
C TYR A 259 -8.48 11.58 -11.31
N ILE A 260 -7.86 10.65 -10.59
CA ILE A 260 -6.55 10.83 -9.96
C ILE A 260 -5.48 10.96 -11.05
N CYS A 261 -4.54 11.89 -10.89
CA CYS A 261 -3.46 12.15 -11.85
C CYS A 261 -2.08 12.17 -11.14
N PRO A 262 -1.08 11.40 -11.61
CA PRO A 262 -1.07 10.61 -12.85
C PRO A 262 -1.99 9.38 -12.84
N GLY A 263 -2.42 8.91 -11.67
CA GLY A 263 -3.43 7.86 -11.51
C GLY A 263 -3.14 6.57 -12.25
N LEU A 264 -4.19 5.78 -12.47
CA LEU A 264 -4.15 4.48 -13.15
C LEU A 264 -5.38 4.24 -14.06
N GLY A 265 -6.16 5.29 -14.31
CA GLY A 265 -7.48 5.19 -14.96
C GLY A 265 -8.53 4.60 -14.02
N ASP A 266 -9.58 4.00 -14.58
CA ASP A 266 -10.57 3.24 -13.80
C ASP A 266 -9.98 1.89 -13.37
N PHE A 267 -9.75 1.72 -12.07
CA PHE A 267 -9.21 0.48 -11.52
C PHE A 267 -10.13 -0.72 -11.79
N GLY A 268 -11.44 -0.56 -11.60
CA GLY A 268 -12.41 -1.64 -11.74
C GLY A 268 -12.44 -2.19 -13.16
N ASP A 269 -12.47 -1.32 -14.17
CA ASP A 269 -12.49 -1.73 -15.57
C ASP A 269 -11.19 -2.40 -16.00
N ARG A 270 -10.05 -1.92 -15.50
CA ARG A 270 -8.75 -2.54 -15.80
C ARG A 270 -8.57 -3.89 -15.11
N TYR A 271 -9.02 -4.01 -13.86
CA TYR A 271 -8.91 -5.23 -13.08
C TYR A 271 -9.94 -6.27 -13.54
N PHE A 272 -11.21 -5.93 -13.69
CA PHE A 272 -12.25 -6.88 -14.10
C PHE A 272 -12.32 -7.11 -15.61
N GLY A 273 -11.66 -6.27 -16.41
CA GLY A 273 -11.68 -6.37 -17.88
C GLY A 273 -13.01 -5.90 -18.48
N SER A 274 -13.71 -4.97 -17.80
CA SER A 274 -15.01 -4.44 -18.24
C SER A 274 -14.92 -3.15 -19.05
N LYS A 275 -13.73 -2.76 -19.52
CA LYS A 275 -13.61 -1.66 -20.48
C LYS A 275 -14.52 -1.95 -21.68
N LEU A 276 -15.54 -1.12 -21.87
CA LEU A 276 -16.25 -1.07 -23.14
C LEU A 276 -15.25 -0.61 -24.21
N PRO A 277 -15.25 -1.21 -25.41
CA PRO A 277 -14.50 -0.64 -26.51
C PRO A 277 -14.97 0.80 -26.73
N LEU A 278 -14.00 1.72 -26.81
CA LEU A 278 -14.23 3.12 -27.14
C LEU A 278 -14.82 3.27 -28.54
#